data_AF-A0A958KK66-F1
#
_entry.id   AF-A0A958KK66-F1
#
_cell.length_a   1.000
_cell.length_b   1.000
_cell.length_c   1.000
_cell.angle_alpha   90.00
_cell.angle_beta   90.00
_cell.angle_gamma   90.00
#
_symmetry.space_group_name_H-M   'P 1'
#
loop_
_entity.id
_entity.type
_entity.pdbx_description
1 polymer ?
#
loop_
_entity_poly.entity_id
_entity_poly.type
_entity_poly.pdbx_seq_one_letter_code
_entity_poly.pdbx_strand_id
1 'polypeptide(L)' 'QYPLGRFLNVYIVREPGKDIDPETNEFLRFILSRNGQAIVAEEGLLPLPVSVAKQELAKLK' A
#
# COMPACT_ATOMS: atom_id res chain seq x y z
N GLN A 1 1.74 -19.71 14.20
CA GLN A 1 1.89 -18.90 12.98
C GLN A 1 1.33 -19.68 11.81
N TYR A 2 0.49 -19.07 10.97
CA TYR A 2 -0.09 -19.76 9.81
C TYR A 2 0.87 -19.69 8.61
N PRO A 3 1.26 -20.81 7.99
CA PRO A 3 2.39 -20.85 7.05
C PRO A 3 2.09 -20.29 5.65
N LEU A 4 0.82 -20.02 5.33
CA LEU A 4 0.42 -19.54 3.99
C LEU A 4 0.10 -18.04 3.96
N GLY A 5 0.51 -17.29 4.99
CA GLY A 5 0.43 -15.83 4.98
C GLY A 5 1.35 -15.21 3.93
N ARG A 6 0.85 -14.24 3.15
CA ARG A 6 1.61 -13.54 2.12
C ARG A 6 1.14 -12.09 1.97
N PHE A 7 2.02 -11.25 1.44
CA PHE A 7 1.65 -9.90 1.02
C PHE A 7 0.84 -9.93 -0.27
N LEU A 8 -0.13 -9.03 -0.37
CA LEU A 8 -0.72 -8.63 -1.64
C LEU A 8 0.17 -7.55 -2.25
N ASN A 9 0.82 -7.86 -3.37
CA ASN A 9 1.67 -6.91 -4.07
C ASN A 9 0.87 -6.14 -5.11
N VAL A 10 1.01 -4.82 -5.11
CA VAL A 10 0.44 -3.92 -6.13
C VAL A 10 1.60 -3.39 -6.98
N TYR A 11 1.49 -3.55 -8.30
CA TYR A 11 2.48 -3.04 -9.25
C TYR A 11 1.90 -1.86 -9.99
N ILE A 12 2.69 -0.79 -10.07
CA ILE A 12 2.38 0.37 -10.90
C ILE A 12 3.39 0.46 -12.04
N VAL A 13 2.92 0.86 -13.21
CA VAL A 13 3.81 1.16 -14.33
C VAL A 13 4.34 2.57 -14.11
N ARG A 14 5.66 2.71 -14.03
CA ARG A 14 6.34 4.00 -13.94
C ARG A 14 7.42 4.08 -14.99
N GLU A 15 7.39 5.12 -15.81
CA GLU A 15 8.49 5.41 -16.74
C GLU A 15 9.74 5.83 -15.95
N PRO A 16 10.95 5.34 -16.33
CA PRO A 16 12.18 5.77 -15.69
C PRO A 16 12.36 7.29 -15.75
N GLY A 17 12.62 7.92 -14.60
CA GLY A 17 12.83 9.36 -14.49
C GLY A 17 11.55 10.22 -14.48
N LYS A 18 10.36 9.63 -14.59
CA LYS A 18 9.08 10.32 -14.37
C LYS A 18 8.52 10.01 -12.99
N ASP A 19 7.86 11.01 -12.42
CA ASP A 19 7.08 10.85 -11.19
C ASP A 19 5.83 9.99 -11.45
N ILE A 20 5.31 9.42 -10.37
CA ILE A 20 4.01 8.75 -10.40
C ILE A 20 2.96 9.84 -10.64
N ASP A 21 1.97 9.57 -11.50
CA ASP A 21 0.91 10.52 -11.74
C ASP A 21 0.15 10.85 -10.44
N PRO A 22 -0.38 12.07 -10.28
CA PRO A 22 -0.95 12.52 -9.02
C PRO A 22 -2.11 11.64 -8.51
N GLU A 23 -2.94 11.13 -9.42
CA GLU A 23 -4.11 10.32 -9.07
C GLU A 23 -3.69 8.97 -8.50
N THR A 24 -2.75 8.29 -9.15
CA THR A 24 -2.14 7.06 -8.65
C THR A 24 -1.43 7.30 -7.33
N ASN A 25 -0.68 8.40 -7.18
CA ASN A 25 0.01 8.71 -5.93
C ASN A 25 -0.96 8.89 -4.77
N GLU A 26 -2.03 9.66 -4.95
CA GLU A 26 -3.06 9.84 -3.92
C GLU A 26 -3.79 8.54 -3.58
N PHE A 27 -4.08 7.71 -4.59
CA PHE A 27 -4.64 6.38 -4.34
C PHE A 27 -3.70 5.51 -3.51
N LEU A 28 -2.41 5.47 -3.83
CA LEU A 28 -1.40 4.72 -3.06
C LEU A 28 -1.27 5.24 -1.63
N ARG A 29 -1.32 6.56 -1.43
CA ARG A 29 -1.36 7.17 -0.10
C ARG A 29 -2.60 6.77 0.67
N PHE A 30 -3.77 6.73 0.01
CA PHE A 30 -5.02 6.33 0.63
C PHE A 30 -5.01 4.88 1.07
N ILE A 31 -4.62 3.93 0.20
CA ILE A 31 -4.62 2.50 0.56
C ILE A 31 -3.62 2.20 1.68
N LEU A 32 -2.50 2.94 1.78
CA LEU A 32 -1.52 2.83 2.85
C LEU A 32 -1.91 3.59 4.14
N SER A 33 -2.96 4.40 4.08
CA SER A 33 -3.44 5.17 5.23
C SER A 33 -4.16 4.28 6.25
N ARG A 34 -4.39 4.83 7.45
CA ARG A 34 -5.20 4.18 8.48
C ARG A 34 -6.61 3.83 7.96
N ASN A 35 -7.23 4.71 7.18
CA ASN A 35 -8.58 4.50 6.67
C ASN A 35 -8.61 3.40 5.62
N GLY A 36 -7.67 3.41 4.67
CA GLY A 36 -7.54 2.35 3.67
C GLY A 36 -7.29 0.98 4.32
N GLN A 37 -6.42 0.92 5.32
CA GLN A 37 -6.15 -0.32 6.06
C GLN A 37 -7.32 -0.78 6.94
N ALA A 38 -8.19 0.12 7.39
CA ALA A 38 -9.42 -0.25 8.11
C ALA A 38 -10.39 -1.00 7.19
N ILE A 39 -10.56 -0.51 5.95
CA ILE A 39 -11.39 -1.17 4.93
C ILE A 39 -10.84 -2.56 4.58
N VAL A 40 -9.50 -2.69 4.45
CA VAL A 40 -8.84 -4.00 4.22
C VAL A 40 -9.20 -5.01 5.31
N ALA A 41 -9.24 -4.57 6.57
CA ALA A 41 -9.61 -5.43 7.69
C ALA A 41 -11.09 -5.85 7.66
N GLU A 42 -11.99 -4.95 7.23
CA GLU A 42 -13.43 -5.24 7.07
C GLU A 42 -13.67 -6.30 5.99
N GLU A 43 -12.88 -6.29 4.92
CA GLU A 43 -12.93 -7.28 3.81
C GLU A 43 -12.25 -8.63 4.15
N GLY A 44 -11.87 -8.85 5.41
CA GLY A 44 -11.31 -10.11 5.89
C GLY A 44 -9.83 -10.33 5.55
N LEU A 45 -9.12 -9.29 5.10
CA LEU A 45 -7.67 -9.32 4.92
C LEU A 45 -6.96 -8.83 6.18
N LEU A 46 -5.68 -9.17 6.30
CA LEU A 46 -4.83 -8.65 7.38
C LEU A 46 -4.30 -7.27 6.99
N PRO A 47 -4.53 -6.22 7.79
CA PRO A 47 -3.97 -4.92 7.53
C PRO A 47 -2.45 -4.94 7.74
N LEU A 48 -1.76 -4.04 7.03
CA LEU A 48 -0.32 -3.88 7.14
C LEU A 48 0.07 -3.41 8.55
N PRO A 49 1.19 -3.92 9.09
CA PRO A 49 1.82 -3.32 10.25
C PRO A 49 2.18 -1.85 9.96
N VAL A 50 2.05 -0.99 10.97
CA VAL A 50 2.32 0.45 10.85
C VAL A 50 3.75 0.72 10.34
N SER A 51 4.73 -0.10 10.73
CA SER A 51 6.11 -0.01 10.24
C SER A 51 6.20 -0.22 8.73
N VAL A 52 5.50 -1.22 8.19
CA VAL A 52 5.47 -1.54 6.76
C VAL A 52 4.75 -0.43 5.98
N ALA A 53 3.58 0.01 6.44
CA ALA A 53 2.86 1.11 5.78
C ALA A 53 3.71 2.40 5.70
N LYS A 54 4.46 2.73 6.75
CA LYS A 54 5.40 3.87 6.75
C LYS A 54 6.55 3.69 5.76
N GLN A 55 7.09 2.49 5.63
CA GLN A 55 8.15 2.19 4.67
C GLN A 55 7.64 2.34 3.24
N GLU A 56 6.46 1.83 2.93
CA GLU A 56 5.86 1.95 1.59
C GLU A 56 5.49 3.41 1.26
N LEU A 57 4.93 4.16 2.22
CA LEU A 57 4.65 5.60 2.04
C LEU A 57 5.92 6.42 1.75
N ALA A 58 7.07 6.02 2.29
CA ALA A 58 8.33 6.70 2.05
C ALA A 58 8.85 6.52 0.61
N LYS A 59 8.41 5.47 -0.11
CA LYS A 59 8.77 5.21 -1.52
C LYS A 59 7.98 6.05 -2.52
N LEU A 60 6.88 6.67 -2.07
CA LEU A 60 6.02 7.54 -2.89
C LEU A 60 6.56 8.98 -3.00
N LYS A 61 7.69 9.26 -2.35
CA LYS A 61 8.38 10.54 -2.40
C LYS A 61 9.41 10.59 -3.51
#